data_AF-A0A965S3B3-F1
#
_entry.id   AF-A0A965S3B3-F1
#
_cell.length_a   1.000
_cell.length_b   1.000
_cell.length_c   1.000
_cell.angle_alpha   90.00
_cell.angle_beta   90.00
_cell.angle_gamma   90.00
#
_symmetry.space_group_name_H-M   'P 1'
#
loop_
_entity.id
_entity.type
_entity.pdbx_description
1 polymer ?
#
loop_
_entity_poly.entity_id
_entity_poly.type
_entity_poly.pdbx_seq_one_letter_code
_entity_poly.pdbx_strand_id
1 'polypeptide(L)'
;MYLLMHLLNQQLPLPIQNLQTEFCTRSCAGQSRVYVYKVKKAYYYVLHPGYCKSDILEEVYNAKGKLLGTLGGITGNYKIHNLDFSKLTFCDSVLWCTPQIKNKK
;
A
#
# COMPACT_ATOMS: atom_id res chain seq x y z
N MET A 1 -18.44 6.90 -14.19
CA MET A 1 -17.11 7.53 -14.04
C MET A 1 -16.09 6.47 -13.61
N TYR A 2 -15.87 5.43 -14.42
CA TYR A 2 -14.97 4.30 -14.10
C TYR A 2 -13.64 4.37 -14.89
N LEU A 3 -13.58 5.23 -15.92
CA LEU A 3 -12.47 5.24 -16.87
C LEU A 3 -11.17 5.86 -16.32
N LEU A 4 -11.25 6.69 -15.26
CA LEU A 4 -10.08 7.38 -14.69
C LEU A 4 -9.31 6.55 -13.65
N MET A 5 -9.90 5.53 -13.04
CA MET A 5 -9.17 4.64 -12.12
C MET A 5 -8.26 3.64 -12.85
N HIS A 6 -8.48 3.38 -14.14
CA HIS A 6 -7.69 2.41 -14.92
C HIS A 6 -6.31 2.93 -15.35
N LEU A 7 -6.12 4.25 -15.47
CA LEU A 7 -4.86 4.80 -16.00
C LEU A 7 -3.74 4.91 -14.95
N LEU A 8 -4.05 4.85 -13.65
CA LEU A 8 -3.04 4.90 -12.57
C LEU A 8 -2.59 3.52 -12.06
N ASN A 9 -3.27 2.43 -12.45
CA ASN A 9 -3.05 1.08 -11.90
C ASN A 9 -2.15 0.17 -12.76
N GLN A 10 -1.72 0.64 -13.95
CA GLN A 10 -0.94 -0.19 -14.90
C GLN A 10 0.49 -0.53 -14.43
N GLN A 11 0.97 0.01 -13.30
CA GLN A 11 2.33 -0.20 -12.79
C GLN A 11 2.47 -1.27 -11.70
N LEU A 12 1.38 -1.74 -11.08
CA LEU A 12 1.46 -2.75 -10.02
C LEU A 12 1.12 -4.16 -10.55
N PRO A 13 1.70 -5.24 -10.00
CA PRO A 13 1.32 -6.60 -10.37
C PRO A 13 -0.16 -6.88 -10.08
N LEU A 14 -0.83 -7.69 -10.92
CA LEU A 14 -2.23 -8.07 -10.75
C LEU A 14 -2.58 -8.59 -9.33
N PRO A 15 -1.76 -9.44 -8.68
CA PRO A 15 -2.04 -9.86 -7.31
C PRO A 15 -2.09 -8.72 -6.30
N ILE A 16 -1.33 -7.65 -6.52
CA ILE A 16 -1.35 -6.45 -5.68
C ILE A 16 -2.60 -5.63 -6.00
N GLN A 17 -2.91 -5.41 -7.28
CA GLN A 17 -4.13 -4.68 -7.68
C GLN A 17 -5.41 -5.30 -7.09
N ASN A 18 -5.48 -6.63 -6.99
CA ASN A 18 -6.64 -7.34 -6.44
C ASN A 18 -6.91 -7.02 -4.96
N LEU A 19 -5.90 -6.55 -4.21
CA LEU A 19 -6.05 -6.16 -2.80
C LEU A 19 -6.74 -4.80 -2.65
N GLN A 20 -6.79 -3.99 -3.71
CA GLN A 20 -7.21 -2.59 -3.63
C GLN A 20 -8.63 -2.43 -3.07
N THR A 21 -9.58 -3.24 -3.51
CA THR A 21 -10.98 -3.11 -3.08
C THR A 21 -11.10 -3.31 -1.57
N GLU A 22 -10.55 -4.40 -1.04
CA GLU A 22 -10.57 -4.70 0.40
C GLU A 22 -9.75 -3.70 1.20
N PHE A 23 -8.59 -3.32 0.71
CA PHE A 23 -7.75 -2.31 1.38
C PHE A 23 -8.45 -0.95 1.46
N CYS A 24 -9.13 -0.53 0.40
CA CYS A 24 -9.78 0.77 0.36
C CYS A 24 -10.98 0.90 1.30
N THR A 25 -11.68 -0.18 1.65
CA THR A 25 -12.79 -0.13 2.61
C THR A 25 -12.35 0.23 4.03
N ARG A 26 -11.10 -0.11 4.38
CA ARG A 26 -10.49 0.14 5.70
C ARG A 26 -9.45 1.26 5.70
N SER A 27 -9.10 1.79 4.53
CA SER A 27 -8.18 2.92 4.41
C SER A 27 -8.80 4.22 4.93
N CYS A 28 -7.97 5.10 5.48
CA CYS A 28 -8.39 6.44 5.87
C CYS A 28 -8.60 7.31 4.63
N ALA A 29 -9.71 8.06 4.63
CA ALA A 29 -10.16 8.81 3.48
C ALA A 29 -9.08 9.78 2.98
N GLY A 30 -8.57 9.51 1.78
CA GLY A 30 -7.95 10.51 0.92
C GLY A 30 -6.45 10.51 0.77
N GLN A 31 -5.69 9.61 1.40
CA GLN A 31 -4.22 9.58 1.27
C GLN A 31 -3.61 8.19 1.32
N SER A 32 -4.39 7.14 1.04
CA SER A 32 -3.82 5.80 1.02
C SER A 32 -2.93 5.60 -0.20
N ARG A 33 -1.80 4.93 0.02
CA ARG A 33 -0.75 4.77 -0.98
C ARG A 33 -0.21 3.35 -0.96
N VAL A 34 0.31 2.93 -2.10
CA VAL A 34 1.22 1.78 -2.18
C VAL A 34 2.61 2.30 -2.43
N TYR A 35 3.51 2.04 -1.50
CA TYR A 35 4.93 2.29 -1.68
C TYR A 35 5.60 1.05 -2.26
N VAL A 36 6.36 1.24 -3.33
CA VAL A 36 7.10 0.18 -4.00
C VAL A 36 8.56 0.25 -3.57
N TYR A 37 9.04 -0.86 -3.02
CA TYR A 37 10.43 -1.03 -2.61
C TYR A 37 11.09 -2.14 -3.41
N LYS A 38 12.38 -2.00 -3.66
CA LYS A 38 13.19 -3.02 -4.34
C LYS A 38 14.38 -3.43 -3.49
N VAL A 39 14.63 -4.74 -3.43
CA VAL A 39 15.90 -5.29 -2.97
C VAL A 39 16.40 -6.30 -4.00
N LYS A 40 17.63 -6.11 -4.48
CA LYS A 40 18.22 -6.97 -5.51
C LYS A 40 17.27 -7.13 -6.73
N LYS A 41 16.69 -8.33 -6.90
CA LYS A 41 15.76 -8.68 -7.99
C LYS A 41 14.30 -8.86 -7.52
N ALA A 42 13.96 -8.45 -6.30
CA ALA A 42 12.63 -8.61 -5.72
C ALA A 42 11.98 -7.26 -5.42
N TYR A 43 10.65 -7.21 -5.57
CA TYR A 43 9.80 -6.06 -5.25
C TYR A 43 8.90 -6.34 -4.04
N TYR A 44 8.72 -5.32 -3.22
CA TYR A 44 7.88 -5.31 -2.04
C TYR A 44 6.93 -4.12 -2.12
N TYR A 45 5.70 -4.33 -1.65
CA TYR A 45 4.61 -3.38 -1.76
C TYR A 45 4.09 -3.11 -0.37
N VAL A 46 4.22 -1.87 0.09
CA VAL A 46 3.78 -1.44 1.41
C VAL A 46 2.50 -0.65 1.24
N LEU A 47 1.41 -1.19 1.77
CA LEU A 47 0.07 -0.60 1.72
C LEU A 47 -0.08 0.33 2.93
N HIS A 48 0.01 1.63 2.67
CA HIS A 48 -0.15 2.68 3.65
C HIS A 48 -1.60 3.17 3.64
N PRO A 49 -2.39 2.96 4.72
CA PRO A 49 -3.82 3.27 4.73
C PRO A 49 -4.12 4.77 4.79
N GLY A 50 -3.10 5.63 4.89
CA GLY A 50 -3.23 7.07 5.08
C GLY A 50 -3.24 7.45 6.57
N TYR A 51 -3.21 8.75 6.86
CA TYR A 51 -3.13 9.26 8.24
C TYR A 51 -4.45 9.10 9.00
N CYS A 52 -4.62 7.94 9.62
CA CYS A 52 -5.62 7.70 10.64
C CYS A 52 -5.16 8.34 11.96
N LYS A 53 -6.08 8.88 12.77
CA LYS A 53 -5.78 9.50 14.08
C LYS A 53 -5.21 8.53 15.13
N SER A 54 -4.97 7.26 14.77
CA SER A 54 -4.54 6.16 15.63
C SER A 54 -3.35 5.46 15.02
N ASP A 55 -2.61 4.71 15.84
CA ASP A 55 -1.49 3.86 15.47
C ASP A 55 -1.72 3.08 14.16
N ILE A 56 -0.90 3.38 13.14
CA ILE A 56 -1.09 2.89 11.78
C ILE A 56 -0.20 1.68 11.55
N LEU A 57 -0.83 0.57 11.20
CA LEU A 57 -0.15 -0.59 10.65
C LEU A 57 -0.18 -0.53 9.13
N GLU A 58 1.00 -0.68 8.53
CA GLU A 58 1.15 -0.77 7.08
C GLU A 58 1.40 -2.22 6.71
N GLU A 59 0.71 -2.73 5.71
CA GLU A 59 0.86 -4.13 5.32
C GLU A 59 1.89 -4.29 4.21
N VAL A 60 2.69 -5.34 4.30
CA VAL A 60 3.78 -5.59 3.37
C VAL A 60 3.50 -6.84 2.56
N TYR A 61 3.48 -6.69 1.24
CA TYR A 61 3.25 -7.76 0.30
C TYR A 61 4.46 -7.96 -0.61
N ASN A 62 4.64 -9.19 -1.09
CA ASN A 62 5.53 -9.46 -2.23
C ASN A 62 4.77 -9.32 -3.56
N ALA A 63 5.49 -9.37 -4.69
CA ALA A 63 4.88 -9.28 -6.03
C ALA A 63 3.85 -10.38 -6.37
N LYS A 64 3.75 -11.45 -5.56
CA LYS A 64 2.76 -12.52 -5.69
C LYS A 64 1.49 -12.27 -4.87
N GLY A 65 1.37 -11.13 -4.18
CA GLY A 65 0.24 -10.82 -3.32
C GLY A 65 0.25 -11.56 -1.99
N LYS A 66 1.39 -12.16 -1.58
CA LYS A 66 1.52 -12.79 -0.26
C LYS A 66 1.86 -11.74 0.79
N LEU A 67 1.06 -11.65 1.85
CA LEU A 67 1.36 -10.86 3.04
C LEU A 67 2.60 -11.42 3.73
N LEU A 68 3.58 -10.55 3.98
CA LEU A 68 4.83 -10.86 4.66
C LEU A 68 4.79 -10.42 6.12
N GLY A 69 4.03 -9.37 6.43
CA GLY A 69 3.90 -8.81 7.78
C GLY A 69 3.42 -7.37 7.74
N THR A 70 3.58 -6.67 8.87
CA THR A 70 3.19 -5.27 9.03
C THR A 70 4.34 -4.40 9.53
N LEU A 71 4.43 -3.17 9.01
CA LEU A 71 5.30 -2.10 9.50
C LEU A 71 4.48 -1.10 10.32
N GLY A 72 5.16 -0.25 11.08
CA GLY A 72 4.51 0.70 11.98
C GLY A 72 4.06 0.05 13.28
N GLY A 73 3.04 0.64 13.93
CA GLY A 73 2.66 0.26 15.29
C GLY A 73 3.48 0.99 16.36
N ILE A 74 3.00 1.02 17.61
CA ILE A 74 3.78 1.41 18.81
C ILE A 74 5.11 0.62 18.86
N THR A 75 5.12 -0.60 18.32
CA THR A 75 6.27 -1.50 18.30
C THR A 75 7.31 -1.17 17.23
N GLY A 76 7.00 -0.29 16.26
CA GLY A 76 7.97 0.21 15.27
C GLY A 76 8.68 -0.90 14.49
N ASN A 77 7.93 -1.80 13.86
CA ASN A 77 8.54 -2.89 13.09
C ASN A 77 9.22 -2.34 11.83
N TYR A 78 10.54 -2.48 11.73
CA TYR A 78 11.34 -2.16 10.55
C TYR A 78 11.92 -3.41 9.87
N LYS A 79 11.68 -4.60 10.44
CA LYS A 79 12.15 -5.88 9.92
C LYS A 79 11.00 -6.86 9.75
N ILE A 80 10.87 -7.44 8.55
CA ILE A 80 9.87 -8.46 8.23
C ILE A 80 10.56 -9.59 7.47
N HIS A 81 10.41 -10.83 7.93
CA HIS A 81 11.04 -12.01 7.29
C HIS A 81 12.54 -11.83 7.00
N ASN A 82 13.30 -11.33 7.99
CA ASN A 82 14.74 -10.99 7.88
C ASN A 82 15.06 -9.89 6.86
N LEU A 83 14.06 -9.24 6.27
CA LEU A 83 14.22 -8.07 5.41
C LEU A 83 14.18 -6.81 6.27
N ASP A 84 15.25 -6.04 6.25
CA ASP A 84 15.34 -4.75 6.94
C ASP A 84 14.87 -3.64 5.99
N PHE A 85 13.71 -3.05 6.28
CA PHE A 85 13.09 -2.02 5.45
C PHE A 85 13.91 -0.72 5.41
N SER A 86 14.75 -0.46 6.42
CA SER A 86 15.67 0.68 6.40
C SER A 86 16.76 0.57 5.32
N LYS A 87 16.98 -0.64 4.78
CA LYS A 87 17.98 -0.93 3.75
C LYS A 87 17.38 -1.05 2.36
N LEU A 88 16.06 -0.90 2.23
CA LEU A 88 15.40 -1.02 0.94
C LEU A 88 15.49 0.28 0.15
N THR A 89 15.61 0.14 -1.16
CA THR A 89 15.51 1.28 -2.06
C THR A 89 14.05 1.56 -2.34
N PHE A 90 13.57 2.74 -1.93
CA PHE A 90 12.29 3.28 -2.37
C PHE A 90 12.33 3.48 -3.90
N CYS A 91 11.31 2.99 -4.60
CA CYS A 91 11.21 3.12 -6.04
C CYS A 91 10.11 4.10 -6.45
N ASP A 92 8.90 3.92 -5.93
CA ASP A 92 7.74 4.69 -6.36
C ASP A 92 6.62 4.67 -5.31
N SER A 93 5.63 5.54 -5.47
CA SER A 93 4.41 5.54 -4.70
C SER A 93 3.17 5.77 -5.57
N VAL A 94 2.17 4.90 -5.43
CA VAL A 94 0.90 5.00 -6.17
C VAL A 94 -0.23 5.39 -5.22
N LEU A 95 -0.97 6.46 -5.55
CA LEU A 95 -2.20 6.79 -4.83
C LEU A 95 -3.28 5.75 -5.16
N TRP A 96 -3.90 5.16 -4.15
CA TRP A 96 -4.75 3.99 -4.35
C TRP A 96 -6.21 4.17 -3.99
N CYS A 97 -6.51 4.81 -2.86
CA CYS A 97 -7.89 5.10 -2.47
C CYS A 97 -8.08 6.61 -2.48
N THR A 98 -8.80 7.09 -3.48
CA THR A 98 -9.31 8.46 -3.50
C THR A 98 -10.49 8.56 -2.55
N PRO A 99 -10.72 9.74 -1.91
CA PRO A 99 -11.93 9.93 -1.14
C PRO A 99 -13.11 9.73 -2.11
N GLN A 100 -14.06 8.88 -1.72
CA GLN A 100 -15.38 8.88 -2.35
C GLN A 100 -15.96 10.27 -2.06
N ILE A 101 -15.92 11.17 -3.04
CA ILE A 101 -16.68 12.43 -2.97
C ILE A 101 -18.13 11.98 -2.86
N LYS A 102 -18.65 11.92 -1.65
CA LYS A 102 -20.09 11.85 -1.43
C LYS A 102 -20.61 13.16 -1.98
N ASN A 103 -21.05 13.16 -3.23
CA ASN A 103 -21.94 14.19 -3.75
C ASN A 103 -23.14 14.18 -2.82
N LYS A 104 -23.13 15.06 -1.82
CA LYS A 104 -24.33 15.47 -1.10
C LYS A 104 -25.22 16.11 -2.17
N LYS A 105 -26.17 15.32 -2.69
CA LYS A 105 -27.40 15.87 -3.24
C LYS A 105 -28.24 16.40 -2.08
#